data_AF-A0A924KHT1-F1
#
_entry.id   AF-A0A924KHT1-F1
#
_cell.length_a   1.000
_cell.length_b   1.000
_cell.length_c   1.000
_cell.angle_alpha   90.00
_cell.angle_beta   90.00
_cell.angle_gamma   90.00
#
_symmetry.space_group_name_H-M   'P 1'
#
loop_
_entity.id
_entity.type
_entity.pdbx_description
1 polymer ?
#
loop_
_entity_poly.entity_id
_entity_poly.type
_entity_poly.pdbx_seq_one_letter_code
_entity_poly.pdbx_strand_id
1 'polypeptide(L)' 'LDQKENYGQVYIRTNDIDKLYQTFIDNKISIHPNGHLELKPWGQKEFSLLDPDNNLLTFGQSIN' A
#
# COMPACT_ATOMS: atom_id res chain seq x y z
N LEU A 1 -12.69 16.27 -14.43
CA LEU A 1 -12.38 15.00 -13.74
C LEU A 1 -12.18 15.34 -12.29
N ASP A 2 -13.06 14.84 -11.41
CA ASP A 2 -12.90 15.05 -9.97
C ASP A 2 -11.65 14.32 -9.48
N GLN A 3 -10.68 15.04 -8.91
CA GLN A 3 -9.41 14.47 -8.44
C GLN A 3 -9.59 13.41 -7.35
N LYS A 4 -10.76 13.37 -6.70
CA LYS A 4 -11.08 12.38 -5.65
C LYS A 4 -11.48 11.00 -6.19
N GLU A 5 -11.76 10.88 -7.48
CA GLU A 5 -12.21 9.61 -8.09
C GLU A 5 -11.16 8.96 -9.00
N ASN A 6 -10.06 9.65 -9.29
CA ASN A 6 -8.99 9.15 -10.17
C ASN A 6 -7.61 9.47 -9.57
N TYR A 7 -7.25 8.71 -8.53
CA TYR A 7 -5.91 8.77 -7.98
C TYR A 7 -4.88 8.34 -9.03
N GLY A 8 -3.75 9.05 -9.10
CA GLY A 8 -2.54 8.44 -9.64
C GLY A 8 -2.23 7.20 -8.81
N GLN A 9 -1.97 6.07 -9.46
CA GLN A 9 -1.68 4.81 -8.76
C GLN A 9 -0.29 4.31 -9.09
N VAL A 10 0.46 3.95 -8.07
CA VAL A 10 1.78 3.34 -8.19
C VAL A 10 1.80 2.03 -7.40
N TYR A 11 2.26 0.96 -8.06
CA TYR A 11 2.50 -0.32 -7.40
C TYR A 11 4.01 -0.54 -7.22
N ILE A 12 4.44 -0.70 -5.97
CA ILE A 12 5.84 -0.81 -5.56
C ILE A 12 6.08 -2.23 -5.08
N ARG A 13 6.96 -2.96 -5.76
CA ARG A 13 7.33 -4.33 -5.38
C ARG A 13 8.37 -4.32 -4.26
N THR A 14 8.20 -5.20 -3.29
CA THR A 14 9.03 -5.30 -2.09
C THR A 14 9.37 -6.77 -1.82
N ASN A 15 10.46 -7.00 -1.09
CA ASN A 15 10.94 -8.34 -0.75
C ASN A 15 10.75 -8.70 0.73
N ASP A 16 10.34 -7.75 1.56
CA ASP A 16 10.11 -7.94 3.00
C ASP A 16 8.97 -7.01 3.48
N ILE A 17 7.76 -7.33 3.02
CA ILE A 17 6.59 -6.47 3.17
C ILE A 17 6.13 -6.36 4.62
N ASP A 18 6.29 -7.42 5.42
CA ASP A 18 5.93 -7.42 6.83
C ASP A 18 6.79 -6.41 7.60
N LYS A 19 8.11 -6.45 7.40
CA LYS A 19 9.03 -5.49 8.01
C LYS A 19 8.79 -4.07 7.53
N LEU A 20 8.52 -3.90 6.23
CA LEU A 20 8.21 -2.58 5.67
C LEU A 20 6.93 -2.02 6.29
N TYR A 21 5.86 -2.80 6.33
CA TYR A 21 4.59 -2.40 6.93
C TYR A 21 4.77 -2.01 8.40
N GLN A 22 5.48 -2.83 9.18
CA GLN A 22 5.76 -2.52 10.59
C GLN A 22 6.55 -1.21 10.73
N THR A 23 7.53 -0.97 9.86
CA THR A 23 8.29 0.30 9.84
C THR A 23 7.36 1.50 9.63
N PHE A 24 6.33 1.37 8.78
CA PHE A 24 5.37 2.46 8.54
C PHE A 24 4.48 2.70 9.77
N ILE A 25 4.03 1.64 10.44
CA ILE A 25 3.27 1.73 11.69
C ILE A 25 4.11 2.39 12.80
N ASP A 26 5.36 1.96 12.98
CA ASP A 26 6.27 2.49 14.01
C ASP A 26 6.56 3.99 13.80
N ASN A 27 6.65 4.41 12.54
CA ASN A 27 6.81 5.82 12.15
C ASN A 27 5.49 6.60 12.11
N LYS A 28 4.37 5.99 12.52
CA LYS A 28 3.03 6.61 12.55
C LYS A 28 2.57 7.12 11.18
N ILE A 29 2.93 6.42 10.11
CA ILE A 29 2.44 6.71 8.77
C ILE A 29 1.00 6.16 8.67
N SER A 30 0.07 7.01 8.24
CA SER A 30 -1.32 6.61 8.04
C SER A 30 -1.45 5.60 6.89
N ILE A 31 -1.97 4.43 7.20
CA ILE A 31 -2.36 3.42 6.22
C ILE A 31 -3.76 3.76 5.70
N HIS A 32 -4.01 3.52 4.40
CA HIS A 32 -5.33 3.75 3.84
C HIS A 32 -6.35 2.85 4.56
N PRO A 33 -7.54 3.35 4.95
CA PRO A 33 -8.51 2.58 5.75
C PRO A 33 -8.91 1.25 5.08
N ASN A 34 -8.95 1.23 3.75
CA ASN A 34 -9.24 0.02 2.95
C ASN A 34 -7.99 -0.66 2.38
N GLY A 35 -6.80 -0.26 2.84
CA GLY A 35 -5.49 -0.70 2.31
C GLY A 35 -4.59 -1.29 3.38
N HIS A 36 -5.14 -1.90 4.43
CA HIS A 36 -4.33 -2.63 5.42
C HIS A 36 -3.61 -3.82 4.79
N LEU A 37 -2.52 -4.25 5.42
CA LEU A 37 -1.74 -5.41 4.97
C LEU A 37 -2.60 -6.67 4.90
N GLU A 38 -2.75 -7.23 3.71
CA GLU A 38 -3.59 -8.40 3.46
C GLU A 38 -2.96 -9.33 2.43
N LEU A 39 -3.13 -10.64 2.59
CA LEU A 39 -2.85 -11.62 1.55
C LEU A 39 -4.04 -11.69 0.58
N LYS A 40 -3.80 -11.34 -0.68
CA LYS A 40 -4.80 -11.36 -1.74
C LYS A 40 -4.91 -12.73 -2.41
N PRO A 41 -6.07 -13.07 -3.01
CA PRO A 41 -6.30 -14.36 -3.66
C PRO A 41 -5.35 -14.69 -4.83
N TRP A 42 -4.71 -13.68 -5.42
CA TRP A 42 -3.75 -13.83 -6.53
C TRP A 42 -2.29 -13.99 -6.07
N GLY A 43 -2.05 -14.31 -4.79
CA GLY A 43 -0.72 -14.64 -4.26
C GLY A 43 0.19 -13.43 -4.01
N GLN A 44 -0.39 -12.24 -3.86
CA GLN A 44 0.33 -11.06 -3.39
C GLN A 44 -0.09 -10.74 -1.97
N LYS A 45 0.87 -10.40 -1.12
CA LYS A 45 0.61 -9.69 0.12
C LYS A 45 0.84 -8.22 -0.13
N GLU A 46 -0.11 -7.37 0.21
CA GLU A 46 -0.05 -5.94 -0.14
C GLU A 46 -0.75 -5.03 0.87
N PHE A 47 -0.32 -3.77 0.93
CA PHE A 47 -0.97 -2.67 1.67
C PHE A 47 -0.87 -1.38 0.86
N SER A 48 -1.72 -0.39 1.16
CA SER A 48 -1.76 0.89 0.46
C SER A 48 -1.85 2.08 1.41
N LEU A 49 -1.35 3.23 0.95
CA LEU A 49 -1.48 4.52 1.59
C LEU A 49 -1.69 5.62 0.56
N LEU A 50 -2.08 6.81 1.03
CA LEU A 50 -2.10 8.02 0.22
C LEU A 50 -0.87 8.87 0.56
N ASP A 51 -0.20 9.37 -0.48
CA ASP A 51 0.76 10.44 -0.31
C ASP A 51 0.04 11.80 -0.10
N PRO A 52 0.77 12.90 0.20
CA PRO A 52 0.15 14.22 0.41
C PRO A 52 -0.62 14.77 -0.80
N ASP A 53 -0.33 14.28 -2.01
CA ASP A 53 -1.00 14.68 -3.26
C ASP A 53 -2.20 13.78 -3.59
N ASN A 54 -2.53 12.84 -2.69
CA ASN A 54 -3.54 11.80 -2.81
C ASN A 54 -3.24 10.73 -3.88
N ASN A 55 -1.98 10.50 -4.25
CA ASN A 55 -1.66 9.32 -5.05
C ASN A 55 -1.80 8.05 -4.19
N LEU A 56 -2.40 7.01 -4.77
CA LEU A 56 -2.48 5.70 -4.13
C LEU A 56 -1.17 4.96 -4.35
N LEU A 57 -0.41 4.77 -3.27
CA LEU A 57 0.81 3.98 -3.27
C LEU A 57 0.49 2.61 -2.69
N THR A 58 0.59 1.57 -3.50
CA THR A 58 0.40 0.17 -3.08
C THR A 58 1.75 -0.52 -3.04
N PHE A 59 2.09 -1.12 -1.91
CA PHE A 59 3.28 -1.94 -1.73
C PHE A 59 2.88 -3.40 -1.76
N GLY A 60 3.58 -4.21 -2.56
CA GLY A 60 3.25 -5.61 -2.76
C GLY A 60 4.46 -6.53 -2.73
N GLN A 61 4.25 -7.74 -2.23
CA GLN A 61 5.23 -8.83 -2.27
C GLN A 61 4.55 -10.11 -2.77
N SER A 62 5.20 -10.76 -3.74
CA SER A 62 4.82 -12.10 -4.19
C SER A 62 5.14 -13.11 -3.10
N ILE A 63 4.17 -13.96 -2.77
CA ILE A 63 4.33 -15.05 -1.78
C ILE A 63 4.70 -16.39 -2.46
N ASN A 64 4.86 -16.37 -3.79
CA ASN A 64 5.38 -17.48 -4.59
C ASN A 64 6.91 -17.51 -4.58
#